data_AF-A0A2Z6PKP7-F1
#
_entry.id   AF-A0A2Z6PKP7-F1
#
_cell.length_a   1.000
_cell.length_b   1.000
_cell.length_c   1.000
_cell.angle_alpha   90.00
_cell.angle_beta   90.00
_cell.angle_gamma   90.00
#
_symmetry.space_group_name_H-M   'P 1'
#
loop_
_entity.id
_entity.type
_entity.pdbx_description
1 polymer ?
#
loop_
_entity_poly.entity_id
_entity_poly.type
_entity_poly.pdbx_seq_one_letter_code
_entity_poly.pdbx_strand_id
1 'polypeptide(L)'
;MWVLECRDPSYESFKLGLGASILLVLAHAIAHLLGGCICMKSKEEYKRATSNRQLAMTFLIFSWIVLGVAFSMLIIGTLANSRSRESCGLSNHRVLSIGGILCFIHGLFTVAYYVSATATRREEYK
;
A
#
# COMPACT_ATOMS: atom_id res chain seq x y z
N MET A 1 -32.00 9.29 -1.59
CA MET A 1 -31.93 10.10 -0.37
C MET A 1 -30.61 9.74 0.32
N TRP A 2 -29.59 10.61 0.26
CA TRP A 2 -28.31 10.38 0.91
C TRP A 2 -28.49 10.75 2.38
N VAL A 3 -28.57 9.74 3.27
CA VAL A 3 -28.61 9.98 4.71
C VAL A 3 -27.22 10.42 5.15
N LEU A 4 -27.08 11.72 5.43
CA LEU A 4 -25.90 12.30 6.07
C LEU A 4 -25.92 11.90 7.54
N GLU A 5 -25.56 10.65 7.83
CA GLU A 5 -25.44 10.13 9.20
C GLU A 5 -24.19 10.74 9.85
N CYS A 6 -24.35 11.87 10.53
CA CYS A 6 -23.26 12.48 11.29
C CYS A 6 -23.11 11.73 12.61
N ARG A 7 -22.24 10.71 12.62
CA ARG A 7 -21.87 9.95 13.82
C ARG A 7 -20.70 10.63 14.53
N ASP A 8 -20.73 10.66 15.87
CA ASP A 8 -19.68 11.26 16.69
C ASP A 8 -18.29 10.68 16.35
N PRO A 9 -17.22 11.50 16.37
CA PRO A 9 -15.87 11.06 16.10
C PRO A 9 -15.50 9.93 17.07
N SER A 10 -15.18 8.75 16.54
CA SER A 10 -14.76 7.62 17.36
C SER A 10 -13.25 7.65 17.53
N TYR A 11 -12.78 7.82 18.76
CA TYR A 11 -11.35 7.78 19.08
C TYR A 11 -10.70 6.46 18.62
N GLU A 12 -11.45 5.36 18.68
CA GLU A 12 -11.00 4.03 18.25
C GLU A 12 -10.70 3.97 16.75
N SER A 13 -11.57 4.49 15.88
CA SER A 13 -11.31 4.47 14.43
C SER A 13 -10.15 5.38 14.02
N PHE A 14 -9.87 6.44 14.77
CA PHE A 14 -8.66 7.24 14.59
C PHE A 14 -7.40 6.40 14.91
N LYS A 15 -7.40 5.71 16.05
CA LYS A 15 -6.29 4.84 16.49
C LYS A 15 -6.04 3.70 15.49
N LEU A 16 -7.10 3.06 15.01
CA LEU A 16 -7.01 1.99 14.00
C LEU A 16 -6.48 2.49 12.66
N GLY A 17 -6.96 3.64 12.17
CA GLY A 17 -6.49 4.23 10.93
C GLY A 17 -5.02 4.63 10.97
N LEU A 18 -4.59 5.28 12.07
CA LEU A 18 -3.18 5.61 12.30
C LEU A 18 -2.31 4.34 12.39
N GLY A 19 -2.78 3.32 13.12
CA GLY A 19 -2.10 2.03 13.22
C GLY A 19 -1.93 1.35 11.86
N ALA A 20 -2.99 1.34 11.04
CA ALA A 20 -2.94 0.81 9.69
C ALA A 20 -1.93 1.56 8.81
N SER A 21 -1.88 2.89 8.88
CA SER A 21 -0.90 3.71 8.14
C SER A 21 0.54 3.37 8.53
N ILE A 22 0.83 3.20 9.83
CA ILE A 22 2.16 2.83 10.32
C ILE A 22 2.54 1.43 9.83
N LEU A 23 1.64 0.45 9.98
CA LEU A 23 1.88 -0.92 9.53
C LEU A 23 2.09 -1.02 8.02
N LEU A 24 1.33 -0.26 7.24
CA LEU A 24 1.48 -0.21 5.79
C LEU A 24 2.87 0.28 5.36
N VAL A 25 3.35 1.38 5.96
CA VAL A 25 4.69 1.91 5.67
C VAL A 25 5.78 0.94 6.13
N LEU A 26 5.63 0.33 7.32
CA LEU A 26 6.58 -0.66 7.82
C LEU A 26 6.64 -1.90 6.92
N ALA A 27 5.50 -2.42 6.48
CA ALA A 27 5.43 -3.57 5.57
C ALA A 27 6.16 -3.27 4.25
N HIS A 28 5.92 -2.10 3.67
CA HIS A 28 6.61 -1.66 2.46
C HIS A 28 8.13 -1.55 2.66
N ALA A 29 8.56 -0.94 3.76
CA ALA A 29 9.98 -0.78 4.08
C ALA A 29 10.68 -2.13 4.26
N ILE A 30 10.07 -3.05 5.01
CA ILE A 30 10.61 -4.41 5.23
C ILE A 30 10.80 -5.13 3.90
N ALA A 31 9.82 -5.06 3.01
CA ALA A 31 9.92 -5.72 1.71
C ALA A 31 11.02 -5.12 0.84
N HIS A 32 11.21 -3.80 0.86
CA HIS A 32 12.31 -3.14 0.17
C HIS A 32 13.68 -3.57 0.71
N LEU A 33 13.81 -3.70 2.03
CA LEU A 33 15.04 -4.17 2.68
C LEU A 33 15.33 -5.64 2.34
N LEU A 34 14.32 -6.51 2.35
CA LEU A 34 14.47 -7.94 2.08
C LEU A 34 14.63 -8.26 0.59
N GLY A 35 13.94 -7.52 -0.28
CA GLY A 35 13.97 -7.68 -1.74
C GLY A 35 15.21 -7.06 -2.40
N GLY A 36 15.84 -6.08 -1.75
CA GLY A 36 16.99 -5.33 -2.29
C GLY A 36 16.63 -4.33 -3.39
N CYS A 37 17.57 -3.49 -3.85
CA CYS A 37 17.30 -2.67 -5.04
C CYS A 37 17.32 -3.56 -6.28
N ILE A 38 16.16 -3.77 -6.88
CA ILE A 38 16.09 -4.15 -8.27
C ILE A 38 16.06 -2.82 -9.04
N CYS A 39 17.22 -2.40 -9.51
CA CYS A 39 17.42 -1.19 -10.27
C CYS A 39 17.63 -1.62 -11.73
N MET A 40 16.81 -1.17 -12.69
CA MET A 40 17.05 -1.40 -14.13
C MET A 40 17.13 -0.06 -14.82
N LYS A 41 18.23 0.18 -15.53
CA LYS A 41 18.54 1.51 -16.07
C LYS A 41 18.13 1.68 -17.53
N SER A 42 17.80 0.61 -18.25
CA SER A 42 17.41 0.70 -19.67
C SER A 42 16.30 -0.26 -20.10
N LYS A 43 15.58 0.10 -21.17
CA LYS A 43 14.58 -0.79 -21.82
C LYS A 43 15.21 -2.06 -22.39
N GLU A 44 16.48 -2.01 -22.75
CA GLU A 44 17.21 -3.15 -23.30
C GLU A 44 17.60 -4.15 -22.21
N GLU A 45 18.00 -3.64 -21.04
CA GLU A 45 18.17 -4.44 -19.82
C GLU A 45 16.86 -5.12 -19.41
N TYR A 46 15.71 -4.47 -19.63
CA TYR A 46 14.39 -5.09 -19.43
C TYR A 46 14.11 -6.24 -20.38
N LYS A 47 14.34 -6.07 -21.68
CA LYS A 47 14.11 -7.14 -22.66
C LYS A 47 15.01 -8.35 -22.43
N ARG A 48 16.20 -8.15 -21.87
CA ARG A 48 17.16 -9.22 -21.56
C ARG A 48 16.97 -9.83 -20.18
N ALA A 49 16.20 -9.18 -19.29
CA ALA A 49 15.97 -9.65 -17.94
C ALA A 49 15.19 -10.97 -17.92
N THR A 50 15.45 -11.81 -16.91
CA THR A 50 14.66 -13.03 -16.68
C THR A 50 13.21 -12.67 -16.36
N SER A 51 12.28 -13.58 -16.63
CA SER A 51 10.86 -13.36 -16.34
C SER A 51 10.62 -13.00 -14.87
N ASN A 52 11.36 -13.63 -13.95
CA ASN A 52 11.28 -13.33 -12.52
C ASN A 52 11.72 -11.89 -12.20
N ARG A 53 12.77 -11.39 -12.85
CA ARG A 53 13.24 -10.01 -12.64
C ARG A 53 12.26 -8.98 -13.19
N GLN A 54 11.64 -9.24 -14.34
CA GLN A 54 10.57 -8.40 -14.87
C GLN A 54 9.36 -8.40 -13.93
N LEU A 55 8.91 -9.56 -13.48
CA LEU A 55 7.79 -9.70 -12.53
C LEU A 55 8.08 -8.95 -11.22
N ALA A 56 9.29 -9.08 -10.67
CA ALA A 56 9.68 -8.38 -9.45
C ALA A 56 9.57 -6.85 -9.62
N MET A 57 10.06 -6.30 -10.73
CA MET A 57 9.90 -4.87 -11.04
C MET A 57 8.45 -4.45 -11.18
N THR A 58 7.64 -5.24 -11.89
CA THR A 58 6.22 -4.95 -12.07
C THR A 58 5.49 -4.91 -10.73
N PHE A 59 5.68 -5.91 -9.86
CA PHE A 59 5.07 -5.94 -8.54
C PHE A 59 5.56 -4.82 -7.63
N LEU A 60 6.84 -4.44 -7.74
CA LEU A 60 7.38 -3.31 -7.01
C LEU A 60 6.68 -2.01 -7.39
N ILE A 61 6.51 -1.74 -8.70
CA ILE A 61 5.83 -0.53 -9.19
C ILE A 61 4.37 -0.51 -8.70
N PHE A 62 3.64 -1.61 -8.84
CA PHE A 62 2.26 -1.70 -8.35
C PHE A 62 2.18 -1.51 -6.83
N SER A 63 3.12 -2.06 -6.07
CA SER A 63 3.20 -1.87 -4.62
C SER A 63 3.36 -0.38 -4.24
N TRP A 64 4.24 0.37 -4.92
CA TRP A 64 4.37 1.83 -4.70
C TRP A 64 3.10 2.62 -5.01
N ILE A 65 2.41 2.28 -6.10
CA ILE A 65 1.15 2.94 -6.47
C ILE A 65 0.08 2.68 -5.39
N VAL A 66 -0.11 1.41 -5.02
CA VAL A 66 -1.11 1.04 -4.01
C VAL A 66 -0.77 1.63 -2.65
N LEU A 67 0.51 1.65 -2.26
CA LEU A 67 0.97 2.32 -1.04
C LEU A 67 0.51 3.78 -1.00
N GLY A 68 0.76 4.54 -2.07
CA GLY A 68 0.40 5.96 -2.13
C GLY A 68 -1.11 6.19 -2.01
N VAL A 69 -1.91 5.39 -2.73
CA VAL A 69 -3.38 5.49 -2.68
C VAL A 69 -3.91 5.06 -1.31
N ALA A 70 -3.50 3.89 -0.81
CA ALA A 70 -3.94 3.36 0.48
C ALA A 70 -3.58 4.31 1.63
N PHE A 71 -2.33 4.78 1.66
CA PHE A 71 -1.87 5.72 2.68
C PHE A 71 -2.68 7.02 2.66
N SER A 72 -2.88 7.61 1.48
CA SER A 72 -3.68 8.84 1.34
C SER A 72 -5.12 8.64 1.83
N MET A 73 -5.76 7.52 1.46
CA MET A 73 -7.12 7.20 1.92
C MET A 73 -7.17 6.97 3.44
N LEU A 74 -6.20 6.26 4.02
CA LEU A 74 -6.13 6.05 5.47
C LEU A 74 -5.96 7.37 6.22
N ILE A 75 -5.06 8.26 5.77
CA ILE A 75 -4.84 9.57 6.41
C ILE A 75 -6.10 10.44 6.30
N ILE A 76 -6.71 10.52 5.11
CA ILE A 76 -7.96 11.27 4.90
C ILE A 76 -9.08 10.71 5.79
N GLY A 77 -9.27 9.39 5.80
CA GLY A 77 -10.29 8.73 6.63
C GLY A 77 -10.05 8.91 8.13
N THR A 78 -8.79 8.88 8.57
CA THR A 78 -8.38 9.10 9.96
C THR A 78 -8.61 10.55 10.39
N LEU A 79 -8.18 11.53 9.60
CA LEU A 79 -8.38 12.95 9.90
C LEU A 79 -9.87 13.32 9.89
N ALA A 80 -10.62 12.82 8.91
CA ALA A 80 -12.06 13.05 8.83
C ALA A 80 -12.80 12.51 10.06
N ASN A 81 -12.27 11.49 10.71
CA ASN A 81 -12.82 10.90 11.92
C ASN A 81 -12.29 11.56 13.23
N SER A 82 -11.27 12.43 13.16
CA SER A 82 -10.80 13.22 14.32
C SER A 82 -11.50 14.58 14.49
N ARG A 83 -12.19 15.07 13.46
CA ARG A 83 -12.84 16.39 13.49
C ARG A 83 -14.24 16.29 14.08
N SER A 84 -14.47 16.98 15.19
CA SER A 84 -15.81 17.20 15.74
C SER A 84 -16.54 18.29 14.93
N ARG A 85 -17.56 17.91 14.15
CA ARG A 85 -18.74 18.73 13.76
C ARG A 85 -18.68 19.84 12.69
N GLU A 86 -17.65 19.99 11.86
CA GLU A 86 -17.64 21.14 10.92
C GLU A 86 -18.10 20.84 9.48
N SER A 87 -18.06 19.59 9.00
CA SER A 87 -18.54 19.26 7.64
C SER A 87 -18.91 17.78 7.53
N CYS A 88 -20.21 17.48 7.42
CA CYS A 88 -20.70 16.12 7.18
C CYS A 88 -20.43 15.75 5.72
N GLY A 89 -19.19 15.33 5.44
CA GLY A 89 -18.68 14.98 4.12
C GLY A 89 -18.48 13.47 3.95
N LEU A 90 -18.93 12.94 2.81
CA LEU A 90 -18.50 11.69 2.17
C LEU A 90 -18.23 10.50 3.10
N SER A 91 -19.24 10.00 3.84
CA SER A 91 -19.29 8.65 4.43
C SER A 91 -17.92 8.11 4.90
N ASN A 92 -17.29 8.77 5.86
CA ASN A 92 -15.89 8.54 6.31
C ASN A 92 -15.48 7.07 6.53
N HIS A 93 -16.42 6.20 6.93
CA HIS A 93 -16.18 4.76 7.05
C HIS A 93 -15.79 4.09 5.71
N ARG A 94 -16.34 4.55 4.58
CA ARG A 94 -16.01 3.99 3.26
C ARG A 94 -14.58 4.29 2.87
N VAL A 95 -14.10 5.52 3.12
CA VAL A 95 -12.71 5.89 2.77
C VAL A 95 -11.72 5.11 3.62
N LEU A 96 -11.94 5.03 4.93
CA LEU A 96 -11.10 4.25 5.84
C LEU A 96 -11.13 2.75 5.50
N SER A 97 -12.32 2.20 5.22
CA SER A 97 -12.49 0.79 4.83
C SER A 97 -11.84 0.46 3.49
N ILE A 98 -11.95 1.33 2.48
CA ILE A 98 -11.28 1.13 1.18
C ILE A 98 -9.77 1.21 1.37
N GLY A 99 -9.26 2.17 2.15
CA GLY A 99 -7.84 2.24 2.51
C GLY A 99 -7.34 0.97 3.18
N GLY A 100 -8.12 0.40 4.10
CA GLY A 100 -7.83 -0.90 4.72
C GLY A 100 -7.79 -2.07 3.74
N ILE A 101 -8.75 -2.15 2.81
CA ILE A 101 -8.74 -3.19 1.75
C ILE A 101 -7.49 -3.05 0.86
N LEU A 102 -7.13 -1.82 0.50
CA LEU A 102 -5.91 -1.57 -0.28
C LEU A 102 -4.64 -1.99 0.46
N CYS A 103 -4.61 -1.99 1.80
CA CYS A 103 -3.48 -2.53 2.56
C CYS A 103 -3.29 -4.04 2.33
N PHE A 104 -4.37 -4.81 2.21
CA PHE A 104 -4.26 -6.25 1.89
C PHE A 104 -3.77 -6.46 0.46
N ILE A 105 -4.28 -5.67 -0.49
CA ILE A 105 -3.82 -5.70 -1.89
C ILE A 105 -2.34 -5.33 -1.97
N HIS A 106 -1.90 -4.31 -1.22
CA HIS A 106 -0.49 -3.95 -1.09
C HIS A 106 0.34 -5.12 -0.56
N GLY A 107 -0.15 -5.81 0.48
CA GLY A 107 0.48 -7.01 1.01
C GLY A 107 0.68 -8.11 -0.06
N LEU A 108 -0.33 -8.36 -0.89
CA LEU A 108 -0.24 -9.35 -1.97
C LEU A 108 0.86 -8.99 -3.00
N PHE A 109 0.88 -7.75 -3.46
CA PHE A 109 1.92 -7.29 -4.39
C PHE A 109 3.32 -7.33 -3.77
N THR A 110 3.40 -7.00 -2.48
CA THR A 110 4.66 -6.99 -1.73
C THR A 110 5.23 -8.40 -1.54
N VAL A 111 4.38 -9.39 -1.23
CA VAL A 111 4.78 -10.80 -1.16
C VAL A 111 5.21 -11.32 -2.52
N ALA A 112 4.44 -11.02 -3.58
CA ALA A 112 4.79 -11.41 -4.94
C ALA A 112 6.14 -10.81 -5.37
N TYR A 113 6.38 -9.53 -5.08
CA TYR A 113 7.67 -8.87 -5.28
C TYR A 113 8.79 -9.60 -4.54
N TYR A 114 8.64 -9.89 -3.26
CA TYR A 114 9.66 -10.58 -2.47
C TYR A 114 10.01 -11.96 -3.03
N VAL A 115 9.00 -12.73 -3.41
CA VAL A 115 9.19 -14.06 -4.02
C VAL A 115 9.91 -13.95 -5.36
N SER A 116 9.47 -13.04 -6.24
CA SER A 116 10.12 -12.82 -7.53
C SER A 116 11.56 -12.32 -7.39
N ALA A 117 11.82 -11.38 -6.47
CA ALA A 117 13.16 -10.87 -6.17
C ALA A 117 14.10 -11.97 -5.66
N THR A 118 13.58 -12.84 -4.78
CA THR A 118 14.33 -13.99 -4.24
C THR A 118 14.61 -15.01 -5.35
N ALA A 119 13.66 -15.24 -6.26
CA ALA A 119 13.85 -16.12 -7.41
C ALA A 119 14.93 -15.57 -8.36
N THR A 120 14.90 -14.27 -8.68
CA THR A 120 15.93 -13.62 -9.50
C THR A 120 17.33 -13.80 -8.90
N ARG A 121 17.49 -13.57 -7.60
CA ARG A 121 18.78 -13.79 -6.91
C ARG A 121 19.28 -15.23 -7.01
N ARG A 122 18.37 -16.21 -6.99
CA ARG A 122 18.72 -17.63 -7.14
C ARG A 122 19.14 -17.96 -8.57
N GLU A 123 18.56 -17.30 -9.57
CA GLU A 123 18.96 -17.44 -10.98
C GLU A 123 20.35 -16.84 -11.22
N GLU A 124 20.69 -15.72 -10.58
CA GLU A 124 22.00 -15.07 -10.74
C GLU A 124 23.16 -15.83 -10.10
N TYR A 125 22.90 -16.66 -9.08
CA TYR A 125 23.92 -17.48 -8.41
C TYR A 125 24.12 -18.87 -9.07
N LYS A 126 23.32 -19.21 -10.08
CA LYS A 126 23.35 -20.50 -10.75
C LYS A 126 24.15 -20.44 -12.05
#